data_AF-B6VK53-F1
#
_entry.id   AF-B6VK53-F1
#
_cell.length_a   1.000
_cell.length_b   1.000
_cell.length_c   1.000
_cell.angle_alpha   90.00
_cell.angle_beta   90.00
_cell.angle_gamma   90.00
#
_symmetry.space_group_name_H-M   'P 1'
#
loop_
_entity.id
_entity.type
_entity.pdbx_description
1 polymer ?
#
loop_
_entity_poly.entity_id
_entity_poly.type
_entity_poly.pdbx_seq_one_letter_code
_entity_poly.pdbx_strand_id
1 'polypeptide(L)'
;MNRIEGPTDHTVPQPTAQPSVSSGHQHSFEQALEILPDQQMLKERQQRWLQGEPLENVLGDLDPTTQHKTLWQWYQTLSPESQPSQRAQLEARLTTPVQEHLWSQFGGLALPVKPSLDIPELRAIVREFAPTGRQQETVLLKVLGNIKPLAGNEYLSDLIRRELQTLIPRNGMVDNLLRNSHKLDLEE
;
A
#
# COMPACT_ATOMS: atom_id res chain seq x y z
N MET A 1 66.06 57.12 22.73
CA MET A 1 65.37 57.06 21.42
C MET A 1 63.90 57.35 21.67
N ASN A 2 63.38 58.40 21.01
CA ASN A 2 61.98 58.73 20.64
C ASN A 2 60.87 58.68 21.73
N ARG A 3 60.15 59.78 22.09
CA ARG A 3 59.19 60.63 21.31
C ARG A 3 57.90 59.83 20.99
N ILE A 4 56.63 60.18 21.22
CA ILE A 4 55.84 61.33 21.78
C ILE A 4 54.33 60.90 21.78
N GLU A 5 53.46 61.65 22.48
CA GLU A 5 51.99 61.86 22.29
C GLU A 5 50.94 60.74 22.53
N GLY A 6 49.95 61.09 23.38
CA GLY A 6 48.61 61.43 22.89
C GLY A 6 47.52 60.34 22.85
N PRO A 7 46.35 60.53 23.51
CA PRO A 7 45.32 59.49 23.73
C PRO A 7 44.12 59.57 22.76
N THR A 8 43.44 58.44 22.50
CA THR A 8 42.03 58.40 22.08
C THR A 8 41.39 57.02 22.33
N ASP A 9 40.21 57.04 22.97
CA ASP A 9 39.25 55.94 23.06
C ASP A 9 38.89 55.37 21.69
N HIS A 10 38.83 54.04 21.53
CA HIS A 10 37.94 53.38 20.56
C HIS A 10 37.65 51.92 20.93
N THR A 11 36.38 51.70 21.31
CA THR A 11 35.47 50.66 20.81
C THR A 11 36.06 49.29 20.44
N VAL A 12 35.81 48.29 21.29
CA VAL A 12 36.02 46.87 20.93
C VAL A 12 34.83 46.36 20.09
N PRO A 13 35.06 45.55 19.04
CA PRO A 13 34.08 45.26 17.99
C PRO A 13 33.10 44.14 18.37
N GLN A 14 31.89 44.31 17.85
CA GLN A 14 30.80 43.34 17.68
C GLN A 14 31.29 41.93 17.30
N PRO A 15 30.80 40.85 17.95
CA PRO A 15 31.10 39.50 17.50
C PRO A 15 30.43 39.26 16.15
N THR A 16 31.25 38.70 15.27
CA THR A 16 30.93 38.15 13.96
C THR A 16 29.64 37.34 13.94
N ALA A 17 28.90 37.52 12.85
CA ALA A 17 27.69 36.81 12.47
C ALA A 17 27.70 35.33 12.89
N GLN A 18 26.68 34.92 13.64
CA GLN A 18 26.27 33.53 13.69
C GLN A 18 25.96 33.08 12.26
N PRO A 19 26.42 31.90 11.81
CA PRO A 19 25.89 31.34 10.57
C PRO A 19 24.40 31.17 10.79
N SER A 20 23.59 31.89 10.00
CA SER A 20 22.18 31.62 9.88
C SER A 20 22.06 30.16 9.51
N VAL A 21 21.74 29.31 10.49
CA VAL A 21 21.42 27.91 10.28
C VAL A 21 20.24 27.89 9.34
N SER A 22 20.54 27.64 8.07
CA SER A 22 19.55 27.54 7.01
C SER A 22 18.50 26.52 7.45
N SER A 23 17.26 27.01 7.62
CA SER A 23 16.08 26.24 8.03
C SER A 23 15.80 25.02 7.12
N GLY A 24 16.50 24.92 5.97
CA GLY A 24 16.47 23.74 5.11
C GLY A 24 17.08 22.48 5.75
N HIS A 25 18.06 22.60 6.65
CA HIS A 25 18.70 21.41 7.25
C HIS A 25 17.87 20.80 8.39
N GLN A 26 17.08 21.59 9.12
CA GLN A 26 16.20 21.08 10.17
C GLN A 26 15.04 20.29 9.57
N HIS A 27 14.42 20.81 8.49
CA HIS A 27 13.39 20.06 7.77
C HIS A 27 13.92 18.79 7.11
N SER A 28 15.16 18.81 6.59
CA SER A 28 15.77 17.61 6.00
C SER A 28 16.08 16.53 7.04
N PHE A 29 16.37 16.89 8.29
CA PHE A 29 16.67 15.94 9.35
C PHE A 29 15.40 15.35 9.98
N GLU A 30 14.35 16.16 10.19
CA GLU A 30 13.03 15.64 10.59
C GLU A 30 12.44 14.70 9.53
N GLN A 31 12.56 15.03 8.24
CA GLN A 31 12.14 14.14 7.15
C GLN A 31 12.97 12.85 7.08
N ALA A 32 14.26 12.90 7.42
CA ALA A 32 15.14 11.73 7.46
C ALA A 32 14.87 10.81 8.66
N LEU A 33 14.36 11.35 9.77
CA LEU A 33 13.96 10.57 10.94
C LEU A 33 12.59 9.88 10.76
N GLU A 34 11.74 10.40 9.87
CA GLU A 34 10.42 9.80 9.55
C GLU A 34 10.50 8.66 8.51
N ILE A 35 11.50 8.67 7.63
CA ILE A 35 11.62 7.69 6.55
C ILE A 35 12.71 6.67 6.92
N LEU A 36 12.27 5.51 7.42
CA LEU A 36 13.15 4.34 7.59
C LEU A 36 13.91 4.06 6.28
N PRO A 37 15.20 3.63 6.31
CA PRO A 37 16.01 3.37 5.11
C PRO A 37 15.30 2.47 4.08
N ASP A 38 14.55 1.48 4.56
CA ASP A 38 13.77 0.57 3.73
C ASP A 38 12.65 1.28 2.96
N GLN A 39 12.02 2.30 3.55
CA GLN A 39 10.98 3.08 2.87
C GLN A 39 11.55 4.00 1.79
N GLN A 40 12.73 4.57 2.00
CA GLN A 40 13.39 5.39 0.99
C GLN A 40 13.78 4.54 -0.23
N MET A 41 14.38 3.37 0.02
CA MET A 41 14.71 2.42 -1.03
C MET A 41 13.46 1.99 -1.83
N LEU A 42 12.34 1.71 -1.16
CA LEU A 42 11.08 1.34 -1.83
C LEU A 42 10.50 2.50 -2.67
N LYS A 43 10.63 3.75 -2.24
CA LYS A 43 10.23 4.92 -3.03
C LYS A 43 11.06 5.07 -4.29
N GLU A 44 12.38 4.92 -4.19
CA GLU A 44 13.29 5.00 -5.36
C GLU A 44 13.01 3.88 -6.36
N ARG A 45 12.76 2.67 -5.87
CA ARG A 45 12.30 1.53 -6.67
C ARG A 45 10.99 1.83 -7.38
N GLN A 46 9.97 2.32 -6.66
CA GLN A 46 8.69 2.69 -7.25
C GLN A 46 8.89 3.72 -8.36
N GLN A 47 9.73 4.73 -8.15
CA GLN A 47 10.02 5.76 -9.14
C GLN A 47 10.66 5.19 -10.40
N ARG A 48 11.62 4.28 -10.27
CA ARG A 48 12.24 3.59 -11.42
C ARG A 48 11.24 2.76 -12.21
N TRP A 49 10.36 2.04 -11.52
CA TRP A 49 9.27 1.30 -12.17
C TRP A 49 8.30 2.24 -12.90
N LEU A 50 7.92 3.37 -12.29
CA LEU A 50 7.08 4.38 -12.94
C LEU A 50 7.75 5.02 -14.16
N GLN A 51 9.10 5.05 -14.21
CA GLN A 51 9.89 5.48 -15.36
C GLN A 51 10.02 4.42 -16.46
N GLY A 52 9.49 3.22 -16.26
CA GLY A 52 9.44 2.15 -17.26
C GLY A 52 10.38 0.97 -16.99
N GLU A 53 11.09 0.94 -15.86
CA GLU A 53 11.83 -0.27 -15.46
C GLU A 53 10.83 -1.42 -15.20
N PRO A 54 11.09 -2.66 -15.68
CA PRO A 54 10.21 -3.79 -15.41
C PRO A 54 10.02 -4.07 -13.92
N LEU A 55 8.79 -4.43 -13.52
CA LEU A 55 8.44 -4.69 -12.13
C LEU A 55 9.29 -5.81 -11.51
N GLU A 56 9.65 -6.80 -12.33
CA GLU A 56 10.48 -7.95 -11.96
C GLU A 56 11.90 -7.53 -11.61
N ASN A 57 12.43 -6.49 -12.26
CA ASN A 57 13.77 -5.97 -11.98
C ASN A 57 13.78 -5.12 -10.72
N VAL A 58 12.70 -4.36 -10.50
CA VAL A 58 12.59 -3.42 -9.38
C VAL A 58 12.33 -4.14 -8.04
N LEU A 59 11.61 -5.26 -8.07
CA LEU A 59 11.25 -6.05 -6.89
C LEU A 59 12.01 -7.37 -6.75
N GLY A 60 12.72 -7.82 -7.79
CA GLY A 60 13.22 -9.20 -7.91
C GLY A 60 14.24 -9.65 -6.87
N ASP A 61 14.95 -8.73 -6.23
CA ASP A 61 15.91 -9.00 -5.16
C ASP A 61 15.29 -9.02 -3.75
N LEU A 62 14.02 -8.64 -3.61
CA LEU A 62 13.28 -8.75 -2.36
C LEU A 62 12.78 -10.18 -2.14
N ASP A 63 12.62 -10.60 -0.89
CA ASP A 63 11.98 -11.89 -0.60
C ASP A 63 10.49 -11.87 -1.00
N PRO A 64 9.87 -13.03 -1.29
CA PRO A 64 8.49 -13.09 -1.79
C PRO A 64 7.46 -12.41 -0.88
N THR A 65 7.65 -12.43 0.43
CA THR A 65 6.72 -11.80 1.39
C THR A 65 6.80 -10.29 1.27
N THR A 66 8.02 -9.74 1.22
CA THR A 66 8.26 -8.31 1.04
C THR A 66 7.82 -7.84 -0.34
N GLN A 67 8.04 -8.61 -1.40
CA GLN A 67 7.50 -8.32 -2.73
C GLN A 67 5.99 -8.18 -2.69
N HIS A 68 5.30 -9.16 -2.12
CA HIS A 68 3.84 -9.18 -2.07
C HIS A 68 3.25 -8.03 -1.25
N LYS A 69 3.86 -7.72 -0.11
CA LYS A 69 3.50 -6.55 0.70
C LYS A 69 3.69 -5.24 -0.08
N THR A 70 4.81 -5.12 -0.79
CA THR A 70 5.13 -3.96 -1.63
C THR A 70 4.12 -3.78 -2.76
N LEU A 71 3.74 -4.86 -3.46
CA LEU A 71 2.71 -4.82 -4.50
C LEU A 71 1.39 -4.25 -3.98
N TRP A 72 0.94 -4.73 -2.82
CA TRP A 72 -0.27 -4.22 -2.17
C TRP A 72 -0.16 -2.75 -1.79
N GLN A 73 0.99 -2.33 -1.25
CA GLN A 73 1.23 -0.93 -0.88
C GLN A 73 1.19 -0.01 -2.11
N TRP A 74 1.87 -0.39 -3.19
CA TRP A 74 1.88 0.39 -4.43
C TRP A 74 0.49 0.42 -5.08
N TYR A 75 -0.23 -0.70 -5.06
CA TYR A 75 -1.61 -0.74 -5.59
C TYR A 75 -2.56 0.19 -4.82
N GLN A 76 -2.37 0.36 -3.50
CA GLN A 76 -3.21 1.25 -2.70
C GLN A 76 -2.85 2.74 -2.86
N THR A 77 -1.57 3.04 -3.11
CA THR A 77 -1.07 4.42 -3.18
C THR A 77 -1.16 5.03 -4.59
N LEU A 78 -1.14 4.21 -5.64
CA LEU A 78 -1.22 4.71 -7.02
C LEU A 78 -2.63 5.16 -7.38
N SER A 79 -2.74 6.40 -7.86
CA SER A 79 -4.00 6.91 -8.40
C SER A 79 -4.37 6.21 -9.72
N PRO A 80 -5.61 5.70 -9.86
CA PRO A 80 -6.09 5.11 -11.11
C PRO A 80 -6.13 6.10 -12.28
N GLU A 81 -6.25 7.40 -12.00
CA GLU A 81 -6.36 8.44 -13.03
C GLU A 81 -5.00 8.80 -13.62
N SER A 82 -3.95 8.79 -12.80
CA SER A 82 -2.62 9.24 -13.22
C SER A 82 -1.78 8.13 -13.83
N GLN A 83 -1.93 6.89 -13.36
CA GLN A 83 -1.08 5.77 -13.74
C GLN A 83 -1.90 4.50 -14.03
N PRO A 84 -2.81 4.52 -15.03
CA PRO A 84 -3.75 3.43 -15.28
C PRO A 84 -3.06 2.11 -15.67
N SER A 85 -2.02 2.17 -16.52
CA SER A 85 -1.30 0.97 -17.00
C SER A 85 -0.51 0.28 -15.89
N GLN A 86 0.20 1.05 -15.08
CA GLN A 86 0.97 0.57 -13.93
C GLN A 86 0.05 -0.01 -12.86
N ARG A 87 -1.09 0.64 -12.61
CA ARG A 87 -2.11 0.11 -11.70
C ARG A 87 -2.69 -1.21 -12.22
N ALA A 88 -2.98 -1.32 -13.52
CA ALA A 88 -3.45 -2.56 -14.13
C ALA A 88 -2.41 -3.68 -14.03
N GLN A 89 -1.11 -3.38 -14.18
CA GLN A 89 -0.04 -4.36 -14.00
C GLN A 89 0.01 -4.90 -12.56
N LEU A 90 -0.07 -4.02 -11.56
CA LEU A 90 -0.13 -4.45 -10.15
C LEU A 90 -1.39 -5.26 -9.86
N GLU A 91 -2.53 -4.84 -10.40
CA GLU A 91 -3.78 -5.57 -10.27
C GLU A 91 -3.70 -6.99 -10.82
N ALA A 92 -3.15 -7.16 -12.02
CA ALA A 92 -2.94 -8.47 -12.62
C ALA A 92 -2.02 -9.33 -11.75
N ARG A 93 -0.90 -8.78 -11.26
CA ARG A 93 0.02 -9.50 -10.36
C ARG A 93 -0.65 -9.96 -9.06
N LEU A 94 -1.57 -9.16 -8.51
CA LEU A 94 -2.27 -9.47 -7.27
C LEU A 94 -3.47 -10.43 -7.46
N THR A 95 -4.11 -10.42 -8.63
CA THR A 95 -5.39 -11.11 -8.86
C THR A 95 -5.27 -12.38 -9.68
N THR A 96 -4.33 -12.46 -10.63
CA THR A 96 -4.17 -13.63 -11.51
C THR A 96 -3.92 -14.92 -10.72
N PRO A 97 -2.99 -14.98 -9.75
CA PRO A 97 -2.75 -16.23 -9.00
C PRO A 97 -3.98 -16.73 -8.26
N VAL A 98 -4.77 -15.79 -7.71
CA VAL A 98 -6.02 -16.11 -7.00
C VAL A 98 -7.08 -16.60 -7.97
N GLN A 99 -7.23 -15.93 -9.10
CA GLN A 99 -8.16 -16.34 -10.15
C GLN A 99 -7.86 -17.75 -10.65
N GLU A 100 -6.59 -18.04 -10.97
CA GLU A 100 -6.15 -19.34 -11.46
C GLU A 100 -6.42 -20.44 -10.42
N HIS A 101 -6.08 -20.20 -9.15
CA HIS A 101 -6.30 -21.18 -8.09
C HIS A 101 -7.80 -21.43 -7.86
N LEU A 102 -8.62 -20.36 -7.75
CA LEU A 102 -10.06 -20.49 -7.60
C LEU A 102 -10.72 -21.17 -8.81
N TRP A 103 -10.26 -20.87 -10.02
CA TRP A 103 -10.76 -21.49 -11.24
C TRP A 103 -10.40 -22.97 -11.31
N SER A 104 -9.17 -23.35 -10.93
CA SER A 104 -8.75 -24.75 -10.88
C SER A 104 -9.57 -25.58 -9.89
N GLN A 105 -10.05 -24.98 -8.80
CA GLN A 105 -10.79 -25.68 -7.76
C GLN A 105 -12.29 -25.71 -8.02
N PHE A 106 -12.86 -24.59 -8.47
CA PHE A 106 -14.31 -24.40 -8.55
C PHE A 106 -14.85 -24.16 -9.97
N GLY A 107 -13.97 -23.99 -10.96
CA GLY A 107 -14.36 -23.76 -12.35
C GLY A 107 -15.05 -24.98 -12.94
N GLY A 108 -16.16 -24.76 -13.66
CA GLY A 108 -16.92 -25.84 -14.31
C GLY A 108 -17.73 -26.73 -13.36
N LEU A 109 -17.72 -26.47 -12.05
CA LEU A 109 -18.63 -27.13 -11.13
C LEU A 109 -20.08 -26.74 -11.43
N ALA A 110 -21.00 -27.68 -11.17
CA ALA A 110 -22.42 -27.45 -11.36
C ALA A 110 -23.08 -26.95 -10.07
N LEU A 111 -24.03 -26.04 -10.21
CA LEU A 111 -24.87 -25.57 -9.10
C LEU A 111 -25.69 -26.72 -8.48
N PRO A 112 -26.12 -26.60 -7.21
CA PRO A 112 -25.91 -25.45 -6.31
C PRO A 112 -24.57 -25.50 -5.57
N VAL A 113 -24.07 -24.32 -5.20
CA VAL A 113 -22.95 -24.16 -4.26
C VAL A 113 -23.27 -24.84 -2.92
N LYS A 114 -22.26 -25.40 -2.26
CA LYS A 114 -22.32 -26.00 -0.91
C LYS A 114 -21.61 -25.09 0.10
N PRO A 115 -22.29 -24.05 0.65
CA PRO A 115 -21.59 -22.97 1.35
C PRO A 115 -20.83 -23.42 2.59
N SER A 116 -21.29 -24.47 3.28
CA SER A 116 -20.64 -25.00 4.48
C SER A 116 -19.27 -25.63 4.20
N LEU A 117 -19.03 -26.09 2.97
CA LEU A 117 -17.77 -26.70 2.55
C LEU A 117 -16.93 -25.68 1.76
N ASP A 118 -17.54 -25.05 0.76
CA ASP A 118 -16.80 -24.32 -0.26
C ASP A 118 -16.37 -22.91 0.20
N ILE A 119 -17.14 -22.26 1.08
CA ILE A 119 -16.78 -20.91 1.57
C ILE A 119 -15.50 -20.94 2.41
N PRO A 120 -15.32 -21.87 3.38
CA PRO A 120 -14.04 -22.05 4.05
C PRO A 120 -12.85 -22.26 3.11
N GLU A 121 -13.02 -23.08 2.07
CA GLU A 121 -11.97 -23.36 1.08
C GLU A 121 -11.64 -22.12 0.23
N LEU A 122 -12.66 -21.43 -0.28
CA LEU A 122 -12.47 -20.15 -0.97
C LEU A 122 -11.71 -19.15 -0.08
N ARG A 123 -12.10 -19.02 1.19
CA ARG A 123 -11.44 -18.10 2.14
C ARG A 123 -9.98 -18.47 2.38
N ALA A 124 -9.67 -19.76 2.46
CA ALA A 124 -8.30 -20.24 2.64
C ALA A 124 -7.44 -19.80 1.44
N ILE A 125 -7.89 -20.10 0.22
CA ILE A 125 -7.20 -19.72 -1.02
C ILE A 125 -7.00 -18.20 -1.08
N VAL A 126 -8.06 -17.42 -0.89
CA VAL A 126 -7.96 -15.95 -1.00
C VAL A 126 -7.02 -15.38 0.06
N ARG A 127 -7.01 -15.92 1.29
CA ARG A 127 -6.16 -15.41 2.38
C ARG A 127 -4.67 -15.60 2.13
N GLU A 128 -4.27 -16.62 1.39
CA GLU A 128 -2.86 -16.84 1.01
C GLU A 128 -2.29 -15.65 0.22
N PHE A 129 -3.12 -15.01 -0.61
CA PHE A 129 -2.72 -13.90 -1.47
C PHE A 129 -3.27 -12.55 -1.01
N ALA A 130 -4.28 -12.53 -0.14
CA ALA A 130 -4.90 -11.32 0.38
C ALA A 130 -5.12 -11.48 1.90
N PRO A 131 -4.13 -11.13 2.72
CA PRO A 131 -4.19 -11.38 4.16
C PRO A 131 -5.25 -10.55 4.90
N THR A 132 -5.59 -9.35 4.40
CA THR A 132 -6.57 -8.46 5.06
C THR A 132 -7.95 -8.52 4.41
N GLY A 133 -9.01 -8.25 5.18
CA GLY A 133 -10.39 -8.27 4.67
C GLY A 133 -10.63 -7.34 3.48
N ARG A 134 -10.01 -6.15 3.48
CA ARG A 134 -10.11 -5.20 2.36
C ARG A 134 -9.39 -5.68 1.10
N GLN A 135 -8.23 -6.33 1.26
CA GLN A 135 -7.54 -6.98 0.14
C GLN A 135 -8.38 -8.14 -0.41
N GLN A 136 -8.97 -8.96 0.47
CA GLN A 136 -9.84 -10.08 0.08
C GLN A 136 -11.02 -9.58 -0.75
N GLU A 137 -11.70 -8.53 -0.29
CA GLU A 137 -12.82 -7.91 -1.02
C GLU A 137 -12.36 -7.39 -2.39
N THR A 138 -11.24 -6.67 -2.43
CA THR A 138 -10.66 -6.16 -3.67
C THR A 138 -10.38 -7.28 -4.66
N VAL A 139 -9.67 -8.32 -4.25
CA VAL A 139 -9.35 -9.46 -5.12
C VAL A 139 -10.62 -10.15 -5.60
N LEU A 140 -11.56 -10.46 -4.71
CA LEU A 140 -12.80 -11.15 -5.07
C LEU A 140 -13.65 -10.37 -6.06
N LEU A 141 -13.75 -9.04 -5.90
CA LEU A 141 -14.45 -8.18 -6.86
C LEU A 141 -13.78 -8.20 -8.24
N LYS A 142 -12.44 -8.20 -8.29
CA LYS A 142 -11.68 -8.26 -9.55
C LYS A 142 -11.78 -9.62 -10.22
N VAL A 143 -11.58 -10.69 -9.47
CA VAL A 143 -11.77 -12.06 -9.97
C VAL A 143 -13.19 -12.23 -10.51
N LEU A 144 -14.22 -11.80 -9.78
CA LEU A 144 -15.60 -11.87 -10.25
C LEU A 144 -15.82 -11.09 -11.55
N GLY A 145 -15.18 -9.93 -11.72
CA GLY A 145 -15.20 -9.18 -12.97
C GLY A 145 -14.58 -9.95 -14.14
N ASN A 146 -13.44 -10.58 -13.90
CA ASN A 146 -12.65 -11.28 -14.91
C ASN A 146 -13.25 -12.62 -15.35
N ILE A 147 -13.92 -13.35 -14.45
CA ILE A 147 -14.48 -14.68 -14.75
C ILE A 147 -15.89 -14.65 -15.33
N LYS A 148 -16.65 -13.58 -15.11
CA LYS A 148 -18.00 -13.39 -15.67
C LYS A 148 -18.13 -13.68 -17.17
N PRO A 149 -17.18 -13.29 -18.04
CA PRO A 149 -17.28 -13.60 -19.47
C PRO A 149 -16.92 -15.06 -19.83
N LEU A 150 -16.40 -15.87 -18.91
CA LEU A 150 -15.96 -17.24 -19.17
C LEU A 150 -17.13 -18.23 -19.07
N ALA A 151 -17.21 -19.22 -19.96
CA ALA A 151 -18.20 -20.30 -19.80
C ALA A 151 -17.88 -21.19 -18.58
N GLY A 152 -18.89 -21.68 -17.87
CA GLY A 152 -18.71 -22.53 -16.69
C GLY A 152 -18.32 -21.76 -15.41
N ASN A 153 -18.52 -20.44 -15.40
CA ASN A 153 -18.21 -19.58 -14.25
C ASN A 153 -19.31 -19.60 -13.17
N GLU A 154 -20.48 -20.15 -13.46
CA GLU A 154 -21.71 -19.92 -12.70
C GLU A 154 -21.55 -20.28 -11.22
N TYR A 155 -20.91 -21.42 -10.94
CA TYR A 155 -20.63 -21.88 -9.59
C TYR A 155 -19.68 -20.95 -8.84
N LEU A 156 -18.51 -20.68 -9.43
CA LEU A 156 -17.51 -19.82 -8.80
C LEU A 156 -18.04 -18.38 -8.62
N SER A 157 -18.79 -17.86 -9.60
CA SER A 157 -19.48 -16.57 -9.50
C SER A 157 -20.49 -16.53 -8.35
N ASP A 158 -21.30 -17.57 -8.17
CA ASP A 158 -22.26 -17.65 -7.06
C ASP A 158 -21.53 -17.73 -5.70
N LEU A 159 -20.48 -18.55 -5.63
CA LEU A 159 -19.67 -18.71 -4.42
C LEU A 159 -18.98 -17.40 -4.01
N ILE A 160 -18.36 -16.69 -4.97
CA ILE A 160 -17.73 -15.39 -4.71
C ILE A 160 -18.77 -14.35 -4.25
N ARG A 161 -19.95 -14.30 -4.87
CA ARG A 161 -21.02 -13.36 -4.46
C ARG A 161 -21.49 -13.60 -3.03
N ARG A 162 -21.64 -14.86 -2.62
CA ARG A 162 -22.01 -15.23 -1.25
C ARG A 162 -20.95 -14.79 -0.24
N GLU A 163 -19.67 -14.95 -0.57
CA GLU A 163 -18.60 -14.47 0.29
C GLU A 163 -18.59 -12.94 0.38
N LEU A 164 -18.72 -12.24 -0.75
CA LEU A 164 -18.77 -10.77 -0.78
C LEU A 164 -19.95 -10.20 0.03
N GLN A 165 -21.11 -10.88 0.03
CA GLN A 165 -22.26 -10.51 0.88
C GLN A 165 -21.93 -10.55 2.38
N THR A 166 -20.97 -11.38 2.79
CA THR A 166 -20.51 -11.43 4.19
C THR A 166 -19.36 -10.46 4.44
N LEU A 167 -18.43 -10.36 3.49
CA LEU A 167 -17.18 -9.66 3.64
C LEU A 167 -17.34 -8.13 3.60
N ILE A 168 -18.16 -7.60 2.69
CA ILE A 168 -18.37 -6.14 2.53
C ILE A 168 -18.96 -5.52 3.81
N PRO A 169 -20.05 -6.05 4.41
CA PRO A 169 -20.57 -5.51 5.66
C PRO A 169 -19.54 -5.59 6.79
N ARG A 170 -18.81 -6.70 6.90
CA ARG A 170 -17.78 -6.88 7.92
C ARG A 170 -16.66 -5.85 7.79
N ASN A 171 -16.17 -5.60 6.58
CA ASN A 171 -15.15 -4.58 6.34
C ASN A 171 -15.69 -3.18 6.67
N GLY A 172 -16.93 -2.88 6.32
CA GLY A 172 -17.59 -1.62 6.68
C GLY A 172 -17.69 -1.41 8.19
N MET A 173 -17.99 -2.46 8.96
CA MET A 173 -17.98 -2.40 10.43
C MET A 173 -16.58 -2.11 10.98
N VAL A 174 -15.55 -2.78 10.47
CA VAL A 174 -14.16 -2.55 10.90
C VAL A 174 -13.73 -1.10 10.60
N ASP A 175 -14.03 -0.60 9.40
CA ASP A 175 -13.73 0.78 9.02
C ASP A 175 -14.47 1.79 9.91
N ASN A 176 -15.73 1.51 10.28
CA ASN A 176 -16.50 2.36 11.18
C ASN A 176 -15.88 2.37 12.60
N LEU A 177 -15.55 1.19 13.14
CA LEU A 177 -14.91 1.06 14.45
C LEU A 177 -13.58 1.80 14.49
N LEU A 178 -12.73 1.68 13.46
CA LEU A 178 -11.46 2.39 13.40
C LEU A 178 -11.66 3.91 13.39
N ARG A 179 -12.61 4.41 12.59
CA ARG A 179 -12.89 5.86 12.46
C ARG A 179 -13.56 6.47 13.69
N ASN A 180 -14.40 5.71 14.39
CA ASN A 180 -15.16 6.18 15.55
C ASN A 180 -14.59 5.68 16.89
N SER A 181 -13.47 4.96 16.90
CA SER A 181 -12.83 4.44 18.13
C SER A 181 -12.48 5.53 19.15
N HIS A 182 -12.22 6.76 18.68
CA HIS A 182 -11.94 7.93 19.51
C HIS A 182 -13.20 8.69 19.95
N LYS A 183 -14.38 8.34 19.43
CA LYS A 183 -15.68 8.85 19.86
C LYS A 183 -16.36 7.83 20.77
N LEU A 184 -15.67 7.44 21.83
CA LEU A 184 -16.37 6.91 22.99
C LEU A 184 -17.29 8.04 23.46
N ASP A 185 -18.56 7.97 23.08
CA ASP A 185 -19.61 8.82 23.65
C ASP A 185 -19.59 8.60 25.17
N LEU A 186 -18.89 9.48 25.87
CA LEU A 186 -19.22 9.85 27.23
C LEU A 186 -20.39 10.83 27.14
N GLU A 187 -21.55 10.35 26.71
CA GLU A 187 -22.81 11.01 27.01
C GLU A 187 -23.31 10.43 28.35
N GLU A 188 -23.17 11.22 29.42
CA GLU A 188 -23.88 11.07 30.70
C GLU A 188 -25.35 11.46 30.56
#